data_AF-A0A8T6M2B9-F1
#
_entry.id   AF-A0A8T6M2B9-F1
#
_cell.length_a   1.000
_cell.length_b   1.000
_cell.length_c   1.000
_cell.angle_alpha   90.00
_cell.angle_beta   90.00
_cell.angle_gamma   90.00
#
_symmetry.space_group_name_H-M   'P 1'
#
loop_
_entity.id
_entity.type
_entity.pdbx_description
1 polymer ?
#
loop_
_entity_poly.entity_id
_entity_poly.type
_entity_poly.pdbx_seq_one_letter_code
_entity_poly.pdbx_strand_id
1 'polypeptide(L)' 'EQNDKFILIDCGRSSTKVVNYLRNQGVFELEYLLATHPDADHIGGCDDVLENFDVLHVWDNGQTH' A
#
# COMPACT_ATOMS: atom_id res chain seq x y z
N GLU A 1 10.79 -4.27 4.76
CA GLU A 1 11.83 -4.73 3.82
C GLU A 1 12.47 -5.99 4.37
N GLN A 2 12.62 -7.02 3.55
CA GLN A 2 13.44 -8.19 3.84
C GLN A 2 14.00 -8.72 2.52
N ASN A 3 15.31 -8.85 2.38
CA ASN A 3 15.97 -9.28 1.13
C ASN A 3 15.48 -8.48 -0.09
N ASP A 4 15.50 -7.14 0.01
CA ASP A 4 15.06 -6.20 -1.03
C ASP A 4 13.57 -6.30 -1.43
N LYS A 5 12.76 -7.04 -0.65
CA LYS A 5 11.31 -7.16 -0.86
C LYS A 5 10.54 -6.29 0.12
N PHE A 6 9.53 -5.59 -0.39
CA PHE A 6 8.72 -4.65 0.36
C PHE A 6 7.28 -5.14 0.47
N ILE A 7 6.71 -4.99 1.67
CA ILE A 7 5.30 -5.24 1.95
C ILE A 7 4.74 -3.97 2.56
N LEU A 8 3.57 -3.55 2.09
CA LEU A 8 2.79 -2.48 2.71
C LEU A 8 1.56 -3.07 3.40
N ILE A 9 1.30 -2.64 4.63
CA ILE A 9 0.09 -2.97 5.38
C ILE A 9 -0.66 -1.68 5.60
N ASP A 10 -1.85 -1.57 5.00
CA ASP A 10 -2.66 -0.36 4.88
C ASP A 10 -1.93 0.83 4.22
N CYS A 11 -2.70 1.78 3.71
CA CYS A 11 -2.21 2.94 2.96
C CYS A 11 -2.52 4.28 3.66
N GLY A 12 -3.20 4.21 4.80
CA GLY A 12 -3.63 5.39 5.56
C GLY A 12 -4.77 6.15 4.89
N ARG A 13 -5.20 7.25 5.52
CA ARG A 13 -6.26 8.12 4.99
C ARG A 13 -5.86 8.97 3.78
N SER A 14 -4.57 9.29 3.67
CA SER A 14 -4.05 10.26 2.70
C SER A 14 -2.87 9.68 1.97
N SER A 15 -3.02 9.56 0.66
CA SER A 15 -2.06 8.98 -0.26
C SER A 15 -0.73 9.70 -0.35
N THR A 16 -0.73 11.03 -0.36
CA THR A 16 0.49 11.82 -0.57
C THR A 16 1.57 11.48 0.45
N LYS A 17 1.19 11.15 1.69
CA LYS A 17 2.16 10.80 2.74
C LYS A 17 2.81 9.44 2.48
N VAL A 18 2.03 8.40 2.20
CA VAL A 18 2.56 7.05 2.00
C VAL A 18 3.38 6.95 0.71
N VAL A 19 2.91 7.56 -0.39
CA VAL A 19 3.64 7.57 -1.66
C VAL A 19 4.99 8.28 -1.52
N ASN A 20 5.01 9.47 -0.91
CA ASN A 20 6.26 10.21 -0.71
C ASN A 20 7.21 9.47 0.23
N TYR A 21 6.69 8.85 1.30
CA TYR A 21 7.50 8.07 2.21
C TYR A 21 8.19 6.91 1.50
N LEU A 22 7.43 6.08 0.76
CA LEU A 22 7.95 4.92 0.06
C LEU A 22 8.98 5.31 -1.03
N ARG A 23 8.71 6.37 -1.80
CA ARG A 23 9.69 6.90 -2.77
C ARG A 23 10.97 7.38 -2.11
N ASN A 24 10.89 8.05 -0.97
CA ASN A 24 12.07 8.50 -0.21
C ASN A 24 12.86 7.33 0.38
N GLN A 25 12.24 6.16 0.58
CA GLN A 25 12.92 4.92 0.96
C GLN A 25 13.50 4.16 -0.25
N GLY A 26 13.32 4.65 -1.48
CA GLY A 26 13.79 3.97 -2.69
C GLY A 26 12.94 2.77 -3.09
N VAL A 27 11.68 2.70 -2.62
CA VAL A 27 10.73 1.64 -2.99
C VAL A 27 10.10 1.98 -4.33
N PHE A 28 10.07 0.99 -5.22
CA PHE A 28 9.41 1.08 -6.53
C PHE A 28 8.45 -0.09 -6.80
N GLU A 29 8.67 -1.22 -6.12
CA GLU A 29 7.85 -2.44 -6.20
C GLU A 29 7.42 -2.85 -4.78
N LEU A 30 6.18 -3.32 -4.65
CA LEU A 30 5.64 -3.97 -3.47
C LEU A 30 5.29 -5.41 -3.82
N GLU A 31 5.88 -6.38 -3.11
CA GLU A 31 5.54 -7.78 -3.28
C GLU A 31 4.11 -8.04 -2.79
N TYR A 32 3.70 -7.39 -1.69
CA TYR A 32 2.35 -7.45 -1.17
C TYR A 32 1.84 -6.09 -0.70
N LEU A 33 0.57 -5.83 -0.99
CA LEU A 33 -0.26 -4.85 -0.31
C LEU A 33 -1.35 -5.59 0.49
N LEU A 34 -1.35 -5.41 1.80
CA LEU A 34 -2.35 -6.01 2.70
C LEU A 34 -3.29 -4.93 3.24
N ALA A 35 -4.58 -5.04 2.93
CA ALA A 35 -5.63 -4.16 3.45
C ALA A 35 -6.37 -4.84 4.62
N THR A 36 -6.28 -4.25 5.81
CA THR A 36 -6.80 -4.89 7.03
C THR A 36 -8.33 -4.78 7.16
N HIS A 37 -8.91 -3.65 6.76
CA HIS A 37 -10.35 -3.39 6.74
C HIS A 37 -10.69 -2.16 5.88
N PRO A 38 -11.94 -2.00 5.40
CA PRO A 38 -12.28 -1.02 4.37
C PRO A 38 -12.41 0.42 4.87
N ASP A 39 -12.10 0.68 6.14
CA ASP A 39 -12.21 2.03 6.67
C ASP A 39 -11.23 2.97 5.98
N ALA A 40 -11.71 4.18 5.67
CA ALA A 40 -10.98 5.12 4.83
C ALA A 40 -9.63 5.55 5.43
N ASP A 41 -9.46 5.49 6.75
CA ASP A 41 -8.18 5.75 7.42
C ASP A 41 -7.16 4.61 7.27
N HIS A 42 -7.58 3.45 6.73
CA HIS A 42 -6.73 2.32 6.39
C HIS A 42 -6.49 2.22 4.89
N ILE A 43 -7.54 2.25 4.05
CA ILE A 43 -7.40 2.03 2.60
C ILE A 43 -7.48 3.30 1.74
N GLY A 44 -7.76 4.46 2.32
CA GLY A 44 -8.02 5.69 1.56
C GLY A 44 -6.84 6.17 0.69
N GLY A 45 -5.62 5.74 0.99
CA GLY A 45 -4.43 5.99 0.18
C GLY A 45 -4.06 4.88 -0.80
N CYS A 46 -4.80 3.77 -0.86
CA CYS A 46 -4.36 2.59 -1.60
C CYS A 46 -4.50 2.73 -3.11
N ASP A 47 -5.48 3.48 -3.61
CA ASP A 47 -5.61 3.75 -5.05
C ASP A 47 -4.34 4.43 -5.59
N ASP A 48 -3.88 5.48 -4.91
CA ASP A 48 -2.65 6.17 -5.27
C ASP A 48 -1.39 5.28 -5.11
N VAL A 49 -1.36 4.34 -4.17
CA VAL A 49 -0.27 3.36 -4.08
C VAL A 49 -0.27 2.46 -5.32
N LEU A 50 -1.43 1.93 -5.71
CA LEU A 50 -1.58 1.09 -6.90
C LEU A 50 -1.26 1.84 -8.20
N GLU A 51 -1.48 3.15 -8.25
CA GLU A 51 -1.13 3.99 -9.39
C GLU A 51 0.37 4.33 -9.47
N ASN A 52 1.11 4.32 -8.35
CA ASN A 52 2.49 4.83 -8.28
C ASN A 52 3.56 3.76 -8.06
N PHE A 53 3.20 2.54 -7.68
CA PHE A 53 4.11 1.43 -7.42
C PHE A 53 3.67 0.17 -8.17
N ASP A 54 4.62 -0.68 -8.56
CA ASP A 54 4.29 -2.01 -9.07
C ASP A 54 3.91 -2.92 -7.91
N VAL A 55 2.64 -3.36 -7.86
CA VAL A 55 2.12 -4.18 -6.75
C VAL A 55 1.76 -5.56 -7.29
N LEU A 56 2.52 -6.57 -6.87
CA LEU A 56 2.38 -7.93 -7.41
C LEU A 56 1.14 -8.64 -6.85
N HIS A 57 0.82 -8.41 -5.58
CA HIS A 57 -0.28 -9.06 -4.89
C HIS A 57 -1.02 -8.08 -3.97
N VAL A 58 -2.36 -8.14 -4.01
CA VAL A 58 -3.24 -7.40 -3.09
C VAL A 58 -4.10 -8.40 -2.33
N TRP A 59 -4.04 -8.39 -1.01
CA TRP A 59 -4.89 -9.20 -0.14
C TRP A 59 -5.72 -8.28 0.76
N ASP A 60 -7.01 -8.56 0.87
CA ASP A 60 -7.93 -7.83 1.76
C ASP A 60 -8.56 -8.80 2.78
N ASN A 61 -9.45 -8.26 3.61
CA ASN A 61 -10.17 -9.02 4.61
C ASN A 61 -11.46 -9.68 4.08
N GLY A 62 -11.71 -9.66 2.77
CA GLY A 62 -12.88 -10.21 2.11
C GLY A 62 -14.19 -9.46 2.33
N GLN A 63 -14.17 -8.29 3.00
CA GLN A 63 -15.35 -7.45 3.14
C GLN A 63 -15.58 -6.65 1.87
N THR A 64 -16.80 -6.69 1.33
CA THR A 64 -17.20 -5.77 0.25
C THR A 64 -17.15 -4.33 0.71
N HIS A 65 -16.51 -3.48 -0.10
CA HIS A 65 -16.42 -2.03 0.03
C HIS A 65 -17.18 -1.35 -1.11
#